data_AF-A0A0F4Z909-F1
#
_entry.id   AF-A0A0F4Z909-F1
#
_cell.length_a   1.000
_cell.length_b   1.000
_cell.length_c   1.000
_cell.angle_alpha   90.00
_cell.angle_beta   90.00
_cell.angle_gamma   90.00
#
_symmetry.space_group_name_H-M   'P 1'
#
loop_
_entity.id
_entity.type
_entity.pdbx_description
1 polymer ?
#
loop_
_entity_poly.entity_id
_entity_poly.type
_entity_poly.pdbx_seq_one_letter_code
_entity_poly.pdbx_strand_id
1 'polypeptide(L)'
;MSNEIRISVLPPTDLSAYNRLLPLSAQSSIPRLFHDAMQIRTAVFVHEQNVPAEFEFDADDSRSCHFVAYSSSSSVPIGTLRIVPFPHAPHPLAGVSYIDNTPQGVSAAAAAAAQTKTFDDRQTALHDGREPYVKIGRMAVLKEMRGVGVGGKLVRAAMRWLKESPHAFDAALPQHTATEEKRRFKGLMCAHAQVQARKAWERWGFVVDEGMGTWNEEGIPHVGMFQRVDVEE
;
A
#
# COMPACT_ATOMS: atom_id res chain seq x y z
N MET A 1 17.74 10.84 24.05
CA MET A 1 18.43 10.12 22.97
C MET A 1 17.52 10.15 21.76
N SER A 2 17.93 10.82 20.67
CA SER A 2 17.14 10.81 19.43
C SER A 2 17.16 9.39 18.87
N ASN A 3 16.03 8.69 18.86
CA ASN A 3 15.89 7.44 18.12
C ASN A 3 15.90 7.80 16.63
N GLU A 4 17.08 7.88 16.07
CA GLU A 4 17.25 8.07 14.64
C GLU A 4 16.71 6.81 13.93
N ILE A 5 15.87 7.04 12.92
CA ILE A 5 15.19 6.00 12.16
C ILE A 5 15.67 6.15 10.72
N ARG A 6 16.31 5.10 10.21
CA ARG A 6 16.76 5.01 8.82
C ARG A 6 15.71 4.31 7.99
N ILE A 7 15.41 4.81 6.79
CA ILE A 7 14.48 4.18 5.86
C ILE A 7 15.26 3.72 4.64
N SER A 8 15.00 2.49 4.21
CA SER A 8 15.49 1.95 2.93
C SER A 8 14.32 1.64 2.03
N VAL A 9 14.52 1.79 0.71
CA VAL A 9 13.50 1.52 -0.30
C VAL A 9 13.97 0.40 -1.24
N LEU A 10 13.08 -0.53 -1.54
CA LEU A 10 13.21 -1.52 -2.60
C LEU A 10 12.26 -1.08 -3.73
N PRO A 11 12.77 -0.66 -4.90
CA PRO A 11 11.92 -0.40 -6.07
C PRO A 11 11.26 -1.70 -6.60
N PRO A 12 10.35 -1.63 -7.59
CA PRO A 12 9.72 -2.82 -8.14
C PRO A 12 10.77 -3.84 -8.57
N THR A 13 10.61 -5.07 -8.11
CA THR A 13 11.57 -6.16 -8.25
C THR A 13 10.80 -7.45 -8.47
N ASP A 14 11.30 -8.35 -9.31
CA ASP A 14 10.70 -9.67 -9.43
C ASP A 14 10.85 -10.47 -8.11
N LEU A 15 9.73 -10.72 -7.45
CA LEU A 15 9.64 -11.48 -6.20
C LEU A 15 8.93 -12.82 -6.40
N SER A 16 8.72 -13.25 -7.65
CA SER A 16 8.01 -14.50 -7.98
C SER A 16 8.64 -15.75 -7.36
N ALA A 17 9.94 -15.73 -7.08
CA ALA A 17 10.63 -16.84 -6.42
C ALA A 17 10.49 -16.85 -4.88
N TYR A 18 9.83 -15.85 -4.29
CA TYR A 18 9.68 -15.77 -2.84
C TYR A 18 8.77 -16.88 -2.32
N ASN A 19 9.20 -17.54 -1.25
CA ASN A 19 8.46 -18.59 -0.57
C ASN A 19 8.58 -18.43 0.95
N ARG A 20 7.46 -18.12 1.61
CA ARG A 20 7.42 -17.91 3.07
C ARG A 20 7.83 -19.14 3.89
N LEU A 21 7.78 -20.34 3.31
CA LEU A 21 8.09 -21.59 4.01
C LEU A 21 9.59 -21.92 3.98
N LEU A 22 10.38 -21.22 3.17
CA LEU A 22 11.81 -21.44 3.06
C LEU A 22 12.60 -20.46 3.94
N PRO A 23 13.73 -20.87 4.53
CA PRO A 23 14.61 -19.95 5.25
C PRO A 23 15.25 -18.94 4.30
N LEU A 24 15.71 -17.81 4.85
CA LEU A 24 16.43 -16.76 4.10
C LEU A 24 17.62 -17.32 3.31
N SER A 25 18.35 -18.27 3.90
CA SER A 25 19.51 -18.90 3.26
C SER A 25 19.20 -19.68 1.97
N ALA A 26 17.93 -20.08 1.77
CA ALA A 26 17.47 -20.80 0.59
C ALA A 26 16.84 -19.87 -0.48
N GLN A 27 16.87 -18.54 -0.27
CA GLN A 27 16.17 -17.55 -1.10
C GLN A 27 17.09 -16.41 -1.54
N SER A 28 18.31 -16.73 -1.98
CA SER A 28 19.36 -15.75 -2.31
C SER A 28 19.01 -14.76 -3.42
N SER A 29 18.04 -15.09 -4.29
CA SER A 29 17.53 -14.19 -5.33
C SER A 29 16.58 -13.12 -4.79
N ILE A 30 16.03 -13.29 -3.58
CA ILE A 30 15.09 -12.35 -2.98
C ILE A 30 15.89 -11.31 -2.18
N PRO A 31 15.68 -10.00 -2.43
CA PRO A 31 16.39 -8.97 -1.69
C PRO A 31 16.15 -9.05 -0.19
N ARG A 32 17.22 -8.89 0.60
CA ARG A 32 17.14 -8.86 2.07
C ARG A 32 16.09 -7.86 2.58
N LEU A 33 15.98 -6.72 1.92
CA LEU A 33 15.02 -5.67 2.27
C LEU A 33 13.56 -6.15 2.18
N PHE A 34 13.23 -7.04 1.23
CA PHE A 34 11.90 -7.64 1.14
C PHE A 34 11.65 -8.63 2.28
N HIS A 35 12.65 -9.46 2.62
CA HIS A 35 12.56 -10.33 3.79
C HIS A 35 12.33 -9.54 5.10
N ASP A 36 13.03 -8.41 5.28
CA ASP A 36 12.84 -7.54 6.43
C ASP A 36 11.42 -6.94 6.45
N ALA A 37 10.86 -6.55 5.29
CA ALA A 37 9.46 -6.13 5.19
C ALA A 37 8.48 -7.26 5.58
N MET A 38 8.71 -8.47 5.09
CA MET A 38 7.90 -9.65 5.41
C MET A 38 7.96 -10.02 6.88
N GLN A 39 9.13 -9.90 7.52
CA GLN A 39 9.27 -10.11 8.96
C GLN A 39 8.35 -9.20 9.77
N ILE A 40 8.27 -7.90 9.42
CA ILE A 40 7.39 -6.95 10.10
C ILE A 40 5.92 -7.25 9.82
N ARG A 41 5.58 -7.56 8.57
CA ARG A 41 4.22 -7.94 8.17
C ARG A 41 3.74 -9.18 8.92
N THR A 42 4.54 -10.24 8.98
CA THR A 42 4.20 -11.46 9.73
C THR A 42 4.04 -11.18 11.23
N ALA A 43 4.93 -10.38 11.84
CA ALA A 43 4.80 -10.02 13.24
C ALA A 43 3.49 -9.26 13.54
N VAL A 44 3.09 -8.34 12.66
CA VAL A 44 1.95 -7.45 12.92
C VAL A 44 0.62 -8.01 12.39
N PHE A 45 0.58 -8.47 11.15
CA PHE A 45 -0.67 -8.93 10.53
C PHE A 45 -0.99 -10.37 10.93
N VAL A 46 -0.02 -11.27 10.88
CA VAL A 46 -0.27 -12.69 11.22
C VAL A 46 -0.31 -12.90 12.72
N HIS A 47 0.76 -12.58 13.44
CA HIS A 47 0.86 -12.93 14.86
C HIS A 47 0.05 -12.02 15.78
N GLU A 48 -0.06 -10.73 15.47
CA GLU A 48 -0.80 -9.79 16.31
C GLU A 48 -2.27 -9.64 15.87
N GLN A 49 -2.54 -9.47 14.57
CA GLN A 49 -3.90 -9.23 14.06
C GLN A 49 -4.63 -10.50 13.60
N ASN A 50 -3.97 -11.66 13.62
CA ASN A 50 -4.54 -12.97 13.22
C ASN A 50 -5.01 -13.04 11.76
N VAL A 51 -4.38 -12.26 10.87
CA VAL A 51 -4.57 -12.40 9.42
C VAL A 51 -3.93 -13.72 8.95
N PRO A 52 -4.61 -14.53 8.14
CA PRO A 52 -4.01 -15.75 7.58
C PRO A 52 -2.69 -15.50 6.85
N ALA A 53 -1.67 -16.31 7.14
CA ALA A 53 -0.31 -16.10 6.63
C ALA A 53 -0.21 -16.22 5.10
N GLU A 54 -1.15 -16.91 4.46
CA GLU A 54 -1.29 -17.01 3.02
C GLU A 54 -1.66 -15.68 2.33
N PHE A 55 -2.32 -14.75 3.02
CA PHE A 55 -2.70 -13.44 2.46
C PHE A 55 -1.55 -12.42 2.52
N GLU A 56 -0.46 -12.78 3.20
CA GLU A 56 0.68 -11.88 3.38
C GLU A 56 1.59 -11.77 2.17
N PHE A 57 1.42 -12.54 1.11
CA PHE A 57 2.16 -12.33 -0.14
C PHE A 57 1.18 -12.36 -1.31
N ASP A 58 1.14 -11.30 -2.10
CA ASP A 58 0.16 -11.13 -3.18
C ASP A 58 0.78 -10.66 -4.51
N ALA A 59 -0.04 -10.64 -5.55
CA ALA A 59 0.36 -10.28 -6.90
C ALA A 59 0.84 -8.82 -7.04
N ASP A 60 0.63 -7.96 -6.03
CA ASP A 60 1.11 -6.59 -6.04
C ASP A 60 2.52 -6.44 -5.46
N ASP A 61 3.04 -7.45 -4.74
CA ASP A 61 4.34 -7.33 -4.09
C ASP A 61 5.48 -7.05 -5.09
N SER A 62 5.55 -7.74 -6.24
CA SER A 62 6.62 -7.53 -7.23
C SER A 62 6.59 -6.15 -7.91
N ARG A 63 5.40 -5.59 -8.11
CA ARG A 63 5.21 -4.27 -8.75
C ARG A 63 5.29 -3.10 -7.78
N SER A 64 5.34 -3.37 -6.48
CA SER A 64 5.34 -2.35 -5.45
C SER A 64 6.74 -1.82 -5.15
N CYS A 65 6.82 -0.59 -4.66
CA CYS A 65 8.00 -0.16 -3.90
C CYS A 65 7.79 -0.47 -2.42
N HIS A 66 8.78 -1.09 -1.78
CA HIS A 66 8.73 -1.44 -0.36
C HIS A 66 9.66 -0.55 0.44
N PHE A 67 9.18 0.00 1.54
CA PHE A 67 9.92 0.87 2.44
C PHE A 67 10.05 0.15 3.78
N VAL A 68 11.28 0.02 4.28
CA VAL A 68 11.54 -0.56 5.60
C VAL A 68 12.26 0.45 6.47
N ALA A 69 11.71 0.67 7.66
CA ALA A 69 12.29 1.48 8.70
C ALA A 69 13.16 0.60 9.60
N TYR A 70 14.36 1.08 9.93
CA TYR A 70 15.30 0.45 10.83
C TYR A 70 15.60 1.37 12.01
N SER A 71 15.81 0.78 13.18
CA SER A 71 16.44 1.50 14.28
C SER A 71 17.91 1.76 13.92
N SER A 72 18.37 3.02 13.99
CA SER A 72 19.77 3.35 13.69
C SER A 72 20.77 2.64 14.62
N SER A 73 20.35 2.22 15.80
CA SER A 73 21.22 1.55 16.78
C SER A 73 21.44 0.05 16.54
N SER A 74 20.56 -0.63 15.80
CA SER A 74 20.55 -2.10 15.78
C SER A 74 20.41 -2.76 14.41
N SER A 75 20.24 -2.00 13.31
CA SER A 75 19.92 -2.55 11.97
C SER A 75 18.72 -3.53 11.97
N VAL A 76 17.90 -3.51 13.03
CA VAL A 76 16.69 -4.30 13.16
C VAL A 76 15.56 -3.57 12.46
N PRO A 77 14.78 -4.23 11.58
CA PRO A 77 13.61 -3.63 10.99
C PRO A 77 12.54 -3.39 12.08
N ILE A 78 11.89 -2.23 12.03
CA ILE A 78 10.93 -1.77 13.05
C ILE A 78 9.59 -1.33 12.46
N GLY A 79 9.52 -1.19 11.14
CA GLY A 79 8.30 -0.83 10.42
C GLY A 79 8.45 -1.04 8.93
N THR A 80 7.34 -1.19 8.23
CA THR A 80 7.29 -1.34 6.79
C THR A 80 6.06 -0.65 6.20
N LEU A 81 6.12 -0.34 4.91
CA LEU A 81 5.05 0.21 4.08
C LEU A 81 5.34 -0.17 2.63
N ARG A 82 4.32 -0.45 1.82
CA ARG A 82 4.48 -0.52 0.37
C ARG A 82 3.60 0.51 -0.34
N ILE A 83 4.04 0.97 -1.50
CA ILE A 83 3.19 1.68 -2.46
C ILE A 83 3.04 0.82 -3.70
N VAL A 84 1.78 0.61 -4.09
CA VAL A 84 1.38 -0.18 -5.25
C VAL A 84 1.09 0.79 -6.39
N PRO A 85 1.65 0.62 -7.59
CA PRO A 85 1.25 1.42 -8.75
C PRO A 85 -0.18 1.09 -9.19
N PHE A 86 -0.76 1.94 -10.03
CA PHE A 86 -1.96 1.64 -10.82
C PHE A 86 -1.64 0.64 -11.95
N PRO A 87 -2.60 -0.09 -12.54
CA PRO A 87 -4.02 -0.15 -12.19
C PRO A 87 -4.30 -0.89 -10.87
N HIS A 88 -5.48 -0.67 -10.31
CA HIS A 88 -5.95 -1.27 -9.06
C HIS A 88 -7.27 -2.00 -9.28
N ALA A 89 -7.61 -2.89 -8.36
CA ALA A 89 -9.00 -3.32 -8.21
C ALA A 89 -9.90 -2.11 -7.88
N PRO A 90 -11.20 -2.13 -8.26
CA PRO A 90 -12.10 -1.02 -8.02
C PRO A 90 -12.21 -0.62 -6.55
N HIS A 91 -12.50 0.65 -6.31
CA HIS A 91 -12.76 1.19 -4.98
C HIS A 91 -13.82 0.35 -4.25
N PRO A 92 -13.57 -0.05 -2.98
CA PRO A 92 -14.51 -0.84 -2.21
C PRO A 92 -15.90 -0.20 -2.17
N LEU A 93 -16.92 -1.04 -2.15
CA LEU A 93 -18.30 -0.59 -2.06
C LEU A 93 -18.64 -0.26 -0.60
N ALA A 94 -19.29 0.89 -0.39
CA ALA A 94 -19.72 1.32 0.94
C ALA A 94 -20.65 0.27 1.57
N GLY A 95 -20.42 -0.05 2.84
CA GLY A 95 -21.19 -1.04 3.60
C GLY A 95 -20.88 -2.50 3.28
N VAL A 96 -19.96 -2.79 2.36
CA VAL A 96 -19.61 -4.18 1.99
C VAL A 96 -18.42 -4.68 2.83
N SER A 97 -18.46 -5.96 3.18
CA SER A 97 -17.35 -6.66 3.83
C SER A 97 -16.48 -7.37 2.80
N TYR A 98 -15.16 -7.36 2.99
CA TYR A 98 -14.17 -7.98 2.14
C TYR A 98 -13.33 -8.97 2.94
N ILE A 99 -13.07 -10.13 2.34
CA ILE A 99 -12.15 -11.16 2.83
C ILE A 99 -11.20 -11.49 1.67
N ASP A 100 -9.90 -11.34 1.88
CA ASP A 100 -8.86 -11.45 0.86
C ASP A 100 -9.20 -10.68 -0.42
N ASN A 101 -9.54 -9.39 -0.26
CA ASN A 101 -9.98 -8.50 -1.34
C ASN A 101 -11.25 -8.96 -2.09
N THR A 102 -11.95 -9.98 -1.61
CA THR A 102 -13.18 -10.50 -2.21
C THR A 102 -14.42 -9.99 -1.45
N PRO A 103 -15.35 -9.26 -2.11
CA PRO A 103 -16.57 -8.78 -1.47
C PRO A 103 -17.49 -9.94 -1.07
N GLN A 104 -18.10 -9.82 0.10
CA GLN A 104 -19.00 -10.80 0.67
C GLN A 104 -20.47 -10.41 0.44
N GLY A 105 -21.35 -11.40 0.30
CA GLY A 105 -22.79 -11.16 0.13
C GLY A 105 -23.19 -10.53 -1.22
N VAL A 106 -22.31 -10.60 -2.23
CA VAL A 106 -22.57 -10.12 -3.59
C VAL A 106 -22.62 -11.29 -4.59
N SER A 107 -23.05 -11.03 -5.82
CA SER A 107 -23.04 -12.06 -6.88
C SER A 107 -21.60 -12.45 -7.26
N ALA A 108 -21.41 -13.67 -7.77
CA ALA A 108 -20.10 -14.14 -8.23
C ALA A 108 -19.50 -13.22 -9.31
N ALA A 109 -20.34 -12.70 -10.22
CA ALA A 109 -19.91 -11.74 -11.24
C ALA A 109 -19.41 -10.42 -10.62
N ALA A 110 -20.10 -9.90 -9.59
CA ALA A 110 -19.68 -8.71 -8.88
C ALA A 110 -18.38 -8.95 -8.08
N ALA A 111 -18.22 -10.13 -7.47
CA ALA A 111 -17.00 -10.50 -6.77
C ALA A 111 -15.79 -10.63 -7.70
N ALA A 112 -15.98 -11.16 -8.90
CA ALA A 112 -14.93 -11.22 -9.93
C ALA A 112 -14.56 -9.83 -10.46
N ALA A 113 -15.57 -8.98 -10.71
CA ALA A 113 -15.35 -7.60 -11.14
C ALA A 113 -14.57 -6.78 -10.10
N ALA A 114 -14.86 -6.98 -8.81
CA ALA A 114 -14.18 -6.29 -7.71
C ALA A 114 -12.70 -6.67 -7.53
N GLN A 115 -12.22 -7.75 -8.17
CA GLN A 115 -10.81 -8.16 -8.14
C GLN A 115 -10.06 -7.83 -9.44
N THR A 116 -10.77 -7.39 -10.48
CA THR A 116 -10.18 -7.12 -11.78
C THR A 116 -9.48 -5.77 -11.75
N LYS A 117 -8.17 -5.73 -12.04
CA LYS A 117 -7.42 -4.48 -12.08
C LYS A 117 -7.77 -3.69 -13.33
N THR A 118 -8.31 -2.48 -13.14
CA THR A 118 -8.72 -1.59 -14.23
C THR A 118 -8.08 -0.21 -14.06
N PHE A 119 -7.99 0.53 -15.16
CA PHE A 119 -7.57 1.94 -15.13
C PHE A 119 -8.72 2.85 -14.73
N ASP A 120 -9.91 2.55 -15.24
CA ASP A 120 -11.10 3.32 -14.94
C ASP A 120 -11.81 2.67 -13.74
N ASP A 121 -12.36 3.52 -12.88
CA ASP A 121 -13.09 3.17 -11.66
C ASP A 121 -14.31 4.09 -11.53
N ARG A 122 -15.14 3.85 -10.50
CA ARG A 122 -16.21 4.77 -10.12
C ARG A 122 -15.63 6.09 -9.62
N GLN A 123 -16.31 7.18 -9.96
CA GLN A 123 -16.03 8.49 -9.39
C GLN A 123 -16.41 8.52 -7.89
N THR A 124 -15.58 9.19 -7.11
CA THR A 124 -15.77 9.45 -5.68
C THR A 124 -15.65 10.96 -5.41
N ALA A 125 -15.57 11.39 -4.15
CA ALA A 125 -15.48 12.82 -3.83
C ALA A 125 -14.10 13.40 -4.15
N LEU A 126 -13.03 12.60 -4.04
CA LEU A 126 -11.64 13.04 -4.22
C LEU A 126 -10.92 12.37 -5.40
N HIS A 127 -11.57 11.46 -6.11
CA HIS A 127 -11.03 10.78 -7.28
C HIS A 127 -12.06 10.76 -8.42
N ASP A 128 -11.65 11.17 -9.62
CA ASP A 128 -12.51 11.29 -10.80
C ASP A 128 -12.82 9.94 -11.48
N GLY A 129 -12.27 8.84 -10.95
CA GLY A 129 -12.42 7.50 -11.51
C GLY A 129 -11.48 7.23 -12.69
N ARG A 130 -10.55 8.13 -13.02
CA ARG A 130 -9.69 8.00 -14.21
C ARG A 130 -8.23 8.35 -13.95
N GLU A 131 -7.97 9.29 -13.03
CA GLU A 131 -6.61 9.71 -12.69
C GLU A 131 -5.83 8.53 -12.07
N PRO A 132 -4.67 8.16 -12.61
CA PRO A 132 -3.85 7.15 -11.98
C PRO A 132 -3.41 7.60 -10.59
N TYR A 133 -3.45 6.67 -9.63
CA TYR A 133 -2.97 6.89 -8.28
C TYR A 133 -2.12 5.71 -7.81
N VAL A 134 -1.26 5.96 -6.83
CA VAL A 134 -0.55 4.89 -6.11
C VAL A 134 -1.28 4.59 -4.82
N LYS A 135 -1.39 3.30 -4.48
CA LYS A 135 -2.08 2.87 -3.26
C LYS A 135 -1.06 2.51 -2.19
N ILE A 136 -1.18 3.11 -1.01
CA ILE A 136 -0.43 2.67 0.16
C ILE A 136 -1.06 1.40 0.71
N GLY A 137 -0.24 0.40 0.97
CA GLY A 137 -0.65 -0.86 1.59
C GLY A 137 0.42 -1.41 2.52
N ARG A 138 0.06 -2.50 3.23
CA ARG A 138 0.97 -3.27 4.09
C ARG A 138 1.77 -2.41 5.07
N MET A 139 1.17 -1.32 5.55
CA MET A 139 1.79 -0.44 6.53
C MET A 139 1.72 -1.08 7.92
N ALA A 140 2.88 -1.40 8.49
CA ALA A 140 2.98 -2.07 9.77
C ALA A 140 4.15 -1.48 10.60
N VAL A 141 3.96 -1.38 11.91
CA VAL A 141 4.99 -0.95 12.86
C VAL A 141 4.93 -1.90 14.05
N LEU A 142 6.10 -2.41 14.47
CA LEU A 142 6.20 -3.28 15.64
C LEU A 142 5.59 -2.59 16.86
N LYS A 143 4.88 -3.36 17.69
CA LYS A 143 4.09 -2.84 18.81
C LYS A 143 4.89 -1.94 19.74
N GLU A 144 6.13 -2.32 20.04
CA GLU A 144 7.08 -1.63 20.92
C GLU A 144 7.61 -0.32 20.31
N MET A 145 7.48 -0.18 18.99
CA MET A 145 7.95 0.97 18.20
C MET A 145 6.80 1.89 17.77
N ARG A 146 5.59 1.69 18.29
CA ARG A 146 4.45 2.59 18.09
C ARG A 146 4.58 3.82 18.98
N GLY A 147 3.92 4.92 18.59
CA GLY A 147 3.96 6.19 19.35
C GLY A 147 5.25 7.02 19.17
N VAL A 148 6.35 6.43 18.67
CA VAL A 148 7.63 7.16 18.45
C VAL A 148 7.78 7.73 17.02
N GLY A 149 6.73 7.66 16.21
CA GLY A 149 6.66 8.34 14.90
C GLY A 149 7.18 7.57 13.69
N VAL A 150 7.46 6.26 13.80
CA VAL A 150 7.92 5.39 12.69
C VAL A 150 6.98 5.48 11.48
N GLY A 151 5.67 5.31 11.69
CA GLY A 151 4.68 5.29 10.61
C GLY A 151 4.66 6.59 9.79
N GLY A 152 4.70 7.74 10.46
CA GLY A 152 4.74 9.03 9.77
C GLY A 152 6.05 9.25 9.00
N LYS A 153 7.18 8.68 9.47
CA LYS A 153 8.45 8.73 8.72
C LYS A 153 8.38 7.85 7.46
N LEU A 154 7.77 6.66 7.54
CA LEU A 154 7.54 5.80 6.36
C LEU A 154 6.68 6.50 5.31
N VAL A 155 5.55 7.08 5.71
CA VAL A 155 4.65 7.81 4.79
C VAL A 155 5.37 8.99 4.13
N ARG A 156 6.11 9.80 4.90
CA ARG A 156 6.91 10.91 4.34
C ARG A 156 8.02 10.43 3.40
N ALA A 157 8.65 9.29 3.68
CA ALA A 157 9.66 8.73 2.79
C ALA A 157 9.04 8.25 1.47
N ALA A 158 7.86 7.64 1.51
CA ALA A 158 7.13 7.26 0.30
C ALA A 158 6.73 8.49 -0.54
N MET A 159 6.22 9.55 0.09
CA MET A 159 5.92 10.81 -0.60
C MET A 159 7.18 11.44 -1.22
N ARG A 160 8.29 11.46 -0.49
CA ARG A 160 9.56 11.97 -1.02
C ARG A 160 10.03 11.16 -2.23
N TRP A 161 10.01 9.83 -2.12
CA TRP A 161 10.40 8.96 -3.22
C TRP A 161 9.54 9.18 -4.47
N LEU A 162 8.23 9.37 -4.31
CA LEU A 162 7.34 9.71 -5.44
C LEU A 162 7.70 11.05 -6.08
N LYS A 163 8.00 12.07 -5.28
CA LYS A 163 8.45 13.36 -5.78
C LYS A 163 9.77 13.26 -6.55
N GLU A 164 10.69 12.44 -6.07
CA GLU A 164 12.01 12.22 -6.68
C GLU A 164 11.97 11.24 -7.87
N SER A 165 10.88 10.50 -8.05
CA SER A 165 10.73 9.45 -9.07
C SER A 165 9.34 9.45 -9.72
N PRO A 166 8.88 10.58 -10.31
CA PRO A 166 7.51 10.73 -10.82
C PRO A 166 7.18 9.75 -11.96
N HIS A 167 8.20 9.33 -12.73
CA HIS A 167 8.08 8.41 -13.86
C HIS A 167 8.27 6.93 -13.50
N ALA A 168 8.46 6.60 -12.21
CA ALA A 168 8.78 5.23 -11.82
C ALA A 168 7.69 4.19 -12.16
N PHE A 169 6.48 4.66 -12.45
CA PHE A 169 5.34 3.82 -12.78
C PHE A 169 4.78 4.07 -14.19
N ASP A 170 5.53 4.77 -15.05
CA ASP A 170 5.10 5.03 -16.44
C ASP A 170 4.93 3.72 -17.23
N ALA A 171 5.77 2.72 -16.95
CA ALA A 171 5.62 1.38 -17.54
C ALA A 171 4.30 0.69 -17.18
N ALA A 172 3.62 1.15 -16.12
CA ALA A 172 2.31 0.65 -15.71
C ALA A 172 1.15 1.36 -16.42
N LEU A 173 1.40 2.41 -17.22
CA LEU A 173 0.39 3.09 -18.02
C LEU A 173 -0.03 2.25 -19.23
N PRO A 174 -1.27 2.40 -19.73
CA PRO A 174 -1.70 1.67 -20.91
C PRO A 174 -0.91 2.18 -22.12
N GLN A 175 -0.25 1.26 -22.83
CA GLN A 175 0.39 1.57 -24.11
C GLN A 175 -0.72 1.69 -25.19
N HIS A 176 -0.74 2.80 -25.93
CA HIS A 176 -1.64 3.07 -27.08
C HIS A 176 -3.10 3.52 -26.82
N THR A 177 -3.34 4.56 -26.01
CA THR A 177 -4.65 5.27 -26.04
C THR A 177 -4.48 6.77 -26.31
N ALA A 178 -5.22 7.30 -27.29
CA ALA A 178 -5.15 8.66 -27.87
C ALA A 178 -5.46 9.85 -26.92
N THR A 179 -5.45 9.62 -25.61
CA THR A 179 -5.61 10.64 -24.56
C THR A 179 -4.49 10.52 -23.53
N GLU A 180 -3.24 10.48 -23.99
CA GLU A 180 -2.04 10.28 -23.16
C GLU A 180 -1.90 11.35 -22.06
N GLU A 181 -2.27 12.60 -22.33
CA GLU A 181 -2.20 13.70 -21.34
C GLU A 181 -3.11 13.49 -20.12
N LYS A 182 -4.29 12.88 -20.30
CA LYS A 182 -5.28 12.72 -19.22
C LYS A 182 -4.94 11.59 -18.26
N ARG A 183 -4.05 10.67 -18.65
CA ARG A 183 -3.63 9.53 -17.85
C ARG A 183 -2.22 9.66 -17.31
N ARG A 184 -1.63 10.87 -17.27
CA ARG A 184 -0.38 11.10 -16.53
C ARG A 184 -0.62 10.93 -15.03
N PHE A 185 0.31 10.30 -14.33
CA PHE A 185 0.33 10.29 -12.87
C PHE A 185 0.67 11.69 -12.34
N LYS A 186 -0.22 12.30 -11.55
CA LYS A 186 -0.05 13.66 -11.00
C LYS A 186 0.14 13.62 -9.48
N GLY A 187 0.76 12.55 -8.98
CA GLY A 187 1.10 12.43 -7.56
C GLY A 187 -0.05 12.02 -6.62
N LEU A 188 -1.14 11.42 -7.13
CA LEU A 188 -2.25 10.99 -6.26
C LEU A 188 -1.86 9.76 -5.45
N MET A 189 -1.98 9.84 -4.13
CA MET A 189 -1.81 8.72 -3.22
C MET A 189 -3.15 8.36 -2.57
N CYS A 190 -3.51 7.08 -2.57
CA CYS A 190 -4.67 6.55 -1.88
C CYS A 190 -4.25 5.68 -0.70
N ALA A 191 -4.94 5.77 0.43
CA ALA A 191 -4.83 4.86 1.55
C ALA A 191 -6.20 4.29 1.91
N HIS A 192 -6.28 2.98 2.04
CA HIS A 192 -7.38 2.32 2.75
C HIS A 192 -6.99 2.33 4.23
N ALA A 193 -7.47 3.32 4.97
CA ALA A 193 -7.09 3.51 6.36
C ALA A 193 -8.10 2.83 7.28
N GLN A 194 -7.62 2.06 8.26
CA GLN A 194 -8.47 1.64 9.37
C GLN A 194 -9.08 2.89 10.03
N VAL A 195 -10.38 2.87 10.33
CA VAL A 195 -11.10 4.03 10.88
C VAL A 195 -10.41 4.58 12.14
N GLN A 196 -9.88 3.70 12.99
CA GLN A 196 -9.13 4.06 14.20
C GLN A 196 -7.81 4.81 13.93
N ALA A 197 -7.21 4.63 12.75
CA ALA A 197 -5.98 5.29 12.34
C ALA A 197 -6.21 6.61 11.59
N ARG A 198 -7.47 6.98 11.28
CA ARG A 198 -7.84 8.17 10.49
C ARG A 198 -7.11 9.44 10.95
N LYS A 199 -7.11 9.75 12.25
CA LYS A 199 -6.46 10.96 12.79
C LYS A 199 -4.94 10.98 12.56
N ALA A 200 -4.29 9.82 12.45
CA ALA A 200 -2.87 9.75 12.12
C ALA A 200 -2.64 10.12 10.66
N TRP A 201 -3.46 9.59 9.75
CA TRP A 201 -3.43 9.90 8.32
C TRP A 201 -3.72 11.37 8.04
N GLU A 202 -4.71 11.97 8.72
CA GLU A 202 -5.02 13.41 8.63
C GLU A 202 -3.81 14.28 9.00
N ARG A 203 -3.07 13.92 10.07
CA ARG A 203 -1.81 14.61 10.43
C ARG A 203 -0.70 14.46 9.40
N TRP A 204 -0.79 13.47 8.51
CA TRP A 204 0.14 13.26 7.40
C TRP A 204 -0.38 13.85 6.08
N GLY A 205 -1.47 14.62 6.13
CA GLY A 205 -2.03 15.36 5.01
C GLY A 205 -3.11 14.63 4.22
N PHE A 206 -3.48 13.41 4.61
CA PHE A 206 -4.55 12.67 3.93
C PHE A 206 -5.92 13.20 4.31
N VAL A 207 -6.81 13.28 3.31
CA VAL A 207 -8.20 13.72 3.46
C VAL A 207 -9.12 12.52 3.20
N VAL A 208 -10.14 12.36 4.04
CA VAL A 208 -11.15 11.30 3.86
C VAL A 208 -11.96 11.57 2.59
N ASP A 209 -12.13 10.55 1.76
CA ASP A 209 -13.04 10.57 0.62
C ASP A 209 -14.42 10.07 1.06
N GLU A 210 -15.33 11.00 1.35
CA GLU A 210 -16.69 10.64 1.77
C GLU A 210 -17.46 9.88 0.69
N GLY A 211 -17.11 10.04 -0.60
CA GLY A 211 -17.70 9.31 -1.72
C GLY A 211 -17.29 7.83 -1.79
N MET A 212 -16.22 7.44 -1.08
CA MET A 212 -15.90 6.02 -0.87
C MET A 212 -16.77 5.38 0.21
N GLY A 213 -17.25 6.16 1.18
CA GLY A 213 -17.94 5.67 2.37
C GLY A 213 -17.02 4.85 3.27
N THR A 214 -17.64 4.02 4.11
CA THR A 214 -16.95 3.08 5.01
C THR A 214 -17.26 1.66 4.57
N TRP A 215 -16.27 0.78 4.60
CA TRP A 215 -16.43 -0.65 4.33
C TRP A 215 -15.64 -1.45 5.37
N ASN A 216 -15.70 -2.77 5.30
CA ASN A 216 -15.02 -3.64 6.25
C ASN A 216 -14.03 -4.55 5.50
N GLU A 217 -12.76 -4.57 5.93
CA GLU A 217 -11.72 -5.49 5.40
C GLU A 217 -11.23 -6.33 6.58
N GLU A 218 -11.29 -7.67 6.46
CA GLU A 218 -10.85 -8.60 7.50
C GLU A 218 -11.46 -8.33 8.90
N GLY A 219 -12.73 -7.92 8.94
CA GLY A 219 -13.39 -7.59 10.22
C GLY A 219 -13.07 -6.20 10.77
N ILE A 220 -12.27 -5.40 10.05
CA ILE A 220 -11.84 -4.07 10.48
C ILE A 220 -12.51 -3.00 9.61
N PRO A 221 -13.19 -2.00 10.20
CA PRO A 221 -13.74 -0.87 9.47
C PRO A 221 -12.65 0.01 8.84
N HIS A 222 -12.82 0.33 7.55
CA HIS A 222 -11.90 1.14 6.76
C HIS A 222 -12.60 2.32 6.07
N VAL A 223 -11.83 3.37 5.82
CA VAL A 223 -12.21 4.53 5.02
C VAL A 223 -11.15 4.81 3.96
N GLY A 224 -11.59 5.38 2.84
CA GLY A 224 -10.72 5.82 1.76
C GLY A 224 -10.17 7.20 2.09
N MET A 225 -8.87 7.38 1.92
CA MET A 225 -8.23 8.68 2.09
C MET A 225 -7.27 8.97 0.96
N PHE A 226 -7.22 10.22 0.52
CA PHE A 226 -6.32 10.66 -0.54
C PHE A 226 -5.37 11.75 -0.07
N GLN A 227 -4.18 11.78 -0.66
CA GLN A 227 -3.22 12.87 -0.52
C GLN A 227 -2.55 13.14 -1.87
N ARG A 228 -2.31 14.42 -2.14
CA ARG A 228 -1.59 14.89 -3.33
C ARG A 228 -0.12 15.11 -2.99
N VAL A 229 0.76 14.41 -3.68
CA VAL A 229 2.20 14.72 -3.69
C VAL A 229 2.47 15.65 -4.87
N ASP A 230 3.15 16.76 -4.59
CA ASP A 230 3.66 17.66 -5.61
C ASP A 230 4.81 16.97 -6.35
N VAL A 231 4.48 16.40 -7.51
CA VAL A 231 5.43 15.81 -8.46
C VAL A 231 5.74 16.86 -9.51
N GLU A 232 7.02 17.20 -9.68
CA GLU A 232 7.43 18.16 -10.71
C GLU A 232 7.12 17.57 -12.10
N GLU A 233 6.56 18.40 -12.98
CA GLU A 233 6.05 18.01 -14.31
C GLU A 233 7.14 17.83 -15.37
#